data_AF-A0A938PSK9-F1
#
_entry.id   AF-A0A938PSK9-F1
#
_cell.length_a   1.000
_cell.length_b   1.000
_cell.length_c   1.000
_cell.angle_alpha   90.00
_cell.angle_beta   90.00
_cell.angle_gamma   90.00
#
_symmetry.space_group_name_H-M   'P 1'
#
loop_
_entity.id
_entity.type
_entity.pdbx_description
1 polymer ?
#
loop_
_entity_poly.entity_id
_entity_poly.type
_entity_poly.pdbx_seq_one_letter_code
_entity_poly.pdbx_strand_id
1 'polypeptide(L)'
;MVCWLGTGQVFAAGSTVNEDFSLVIELCNDMIDAAKLSDQARFLELADAALRLSEAQRRDNSMAIDRFRPKIRAAKKAAKNGDFTNAISHLEEAKPLMKAAPTSWDGGS
;
A
#
# COMPACT_ATOMS: atom_id res chain seq x y z
N MET A 1 -17.13 49.27 10.44
CA MET A 1 -15.69 49.06 10.68
C MET A 1 -15.52 47.64 11.17
N VAL A 2 -15.06 46.73 10.31
CA VAL A 2 -15.05 45.29 10.57
C VAL A 2 -13.65 44.91 11.04
N CYS A 3 -13.50 44.56 12.32
CA CYS A 3 -12.25 44.00 12.83
C CYS A 3 -12.30 42.48 12.72
N TRP A 4 -11.55 41.96 11.76
CA TRP A 4 -11.11 40.58 11.69
C TRP A 4 -10.18 40.27 12.88
N LEU A 5 -10.51 39.27 13.68
CA LEU A 5 -9.57 38.61 14.60
C LEU A 5 -9.29 37.22 14.04
N GLY A 6 -8.14 37.10 13.38
CA GLY A 6 -7.63 35.87 12.81
C GLY A 6 -7.36 34.83 13.88
N THR A 7 -7.97 33.65 13.71
CA THR A 7 -7.70 32.44 14.48
C THR A 7 -6.32 31.90 14.10
N GLY A 8 -5.39 31.94 15.05
CA GLY A 8 -4.14 31.21 14.95
C GLY A 8 -4.43 29.71 14.99
N GLN A 9 -4.37 29.05 13.84
CA GLN A 9 -4.25 27.60 13.79
C GLN A 9 -2.77 27.25 13.94
N VAL A 10 -2.41 26.86 15.16
CA VAL A 10 -1.24 26.02 15.42
C VAL A 10 -1.51 24.68 14.72
N PHE A 11 -1.17 24.59 13.43
CA PHE A 11 -0.99 23.29 12.81
C PHE A 11 0.26 22.70 13.45
N ALA A 12 0.04 21.84 14.45
CA ALA A 12 0.99 20.81 14.76
C ALA A 12 1.32 20.14 13.43
N ALA A 13 2.53 20.40 12.93
CA ALA A 13 3.20 19.58 11.96
C ALA A 13 3.33 18.20 12.60
N GLY A 14 2.22 17.44 12.61
CA GLY A 14 2.25 16.01 12.77
C GLY A 14 3.18 15.57 11.67
N SER A 15 4.36 15.12 12.09
CA SER A 15 5.38 14.52 11.25
C SER A 15 4.65 13.77 10.16
N THR A 16 4.83 14.17 8.89
CA THR A 16 4.42 13.35 7.77
C THR A 16 5.06 12.00 8.07
N VAL A 17 4.27 11.07 8.58
CA VAL A 17 4.72 9.71 8.80
C VAL A 17 4.93 9.24 7.38
N ASN A 18 6.18 9.36 6.93
CA ASN A 18 6.58 8.92 5.62
C ASN A 18 6.69 7.40 5.75
N GLU A 19 5.53 6.75 5.90
CA GLU A 19 5.41 5.31 5.79
C GLU A 19 5.76 4.96 4.36
N ASP A 20 7.05 4.72 4.13
CA ASP A 20 7.55 4.32 2.84
C ASP A 20 7.21 2.85 2.61
N PHE A 21 6.10 2.65 1.89
CA PHE A 21 5.71 1.35 1.36
C PHE A 21 6.26 1.10 -0.05
N SER A 22 7.22 1.91 -0.52
CA SER A 22 7.74 1.84 -1.88
C SER A 22 8.34 0.46 -2.17
N LEU A 23 9.06 -0.13 -1.21
CA LEU A 23 9.57 -1.50 -1.32
C LEU A 23 8.47 -2.56 -1.46
N VAL A 24 7.35 -2.40 -0.75
CA VAL A 24 6.21 -3.32 -0.87
C VAL A 24 5.53 -3.17 -2.22
N ILE A 25 5.44 -1.93 -2.73
CA ILE A 25 4.91 -1.63 -4.06
C ILE A 25 5.80 -2.21 -5.17
N GLU A 26 7.12 -2.12 -5.04
CA GLU A 26 8.08 -2.74 -5.95
C GLU A 26 7.92 -4.26 -5.97
N LEU A 27 7.82 -4.89 -4.80
CA LEU A 27 7.54 -6.34 -4.72
C LEU A 27 6.22 -6.71 -5.38
N CYS A 28 5.16 -5.89 -5.25
CA CYS A 28 3.92 -6.12 -5.97
C CYS A 28 4.11 -6.04 -7.50
N ASN A 29 4.96 -5.16 -8.02
CA ASN A 29 5.28 -5.12 -9.45
C ASN A 29 6.03 -6.38 -9.89
N ASP A 30 7.04 -6.80 -9.12
CA ASP A 30 7.80 -8.02 -9.40
C ASP A 30 6.88 -9.26 -9.38
N MET A 31 5.91 -9.29 -8.47
CA MET A 31 4.88 -10.34 -8.42
C MET A 31 4.00 -10.32 -9.67
N ILE A 32 3.60 -9.14 -10.16
CA ILE A 32 2.82 -9.02 -11.40
C ILE A 32 3.64 -9.54 -12.58
N ASP A 33 4.93 -9.23 -12.64
CA ASP A 33 5.80 -9.71 -13.72
C ASP A 33 6.05 -11.22 -13.62
N ALA A 34 6.22 -11.78 -12.41
CA ALA A 34 6.27 -13.23 -12.20
C ALA A 34 4.96 -13.91 -12.62
N ALA A 35 3.80 -13.29 -12.34
CA ALA A 35 2.49 -13.78 -12.75
C ALA A 35 2.31 -13.77 -14.29
N LYS A 36 2.82 -12.75 -14.99
CA LYS A 36 2.83 -12.71 -16.47
C LYS A 36 3.69 -13.82 -17.07
N LEU A 37 4.80 -14.16 -16.40
CA LEU A 37 5.68 -15.26 -16.78
C LEU A 37 5.14 -16.64 -16.34
N SER A 38 3.99 -16.69 -15.65
CA SER A 38 3.44 -17.90 -15.03
C SER A 38 4.41 -18.58 -14.06
N ASP A 39 5.35 -17.82 -13.49
CA ASP A 39 6.34 -18.31 -12.54
C ASP A 39 5.76 -18.32 -11.12
N GLN A 40 5.08 -19.42 -10.81
CA GLN A 40 4.41 -19.61 -9.53
C GLN A 40 5.39 -19.59 -8.34
N ALA A 41 6.56 -20.20 -8.50
CA ALA A 41 7.54 -20.31 -7.43
C ALA A 41 8.04 -18.91 -7.02
N ARG A 42 8.46 -18.12 -8.01
CA ARG A 42 8.91 -16.75 -7.80
C ARG A 42 7.79 -15.86 -7.26
N PHE A 43 6.56 -16.01 -7.75
CA PHE A 43 5.42 -15.28 -7.22
C PHE A 43 5.21 -15.53 -5.72
N LEU A 44 5.27 -16.79 -5.28
CA LEU A 44 5.05 -17.15 -3.88
C LEU A 44 6.18 -16.68 -2.96
N GLU A 45 7.43 -16.73 -3.43
CA GLU A 45 8.59 -16.18 -2.71
C GLU A 45 8.47 -14.67 -2.51
N LEU A 46 8.14 -13.94 -3.59
CA LEU A 46 7.91 -12.49 -3.53
C LEU A 46 6.71 -12.14 -2.64
N ALA A 47 5.64 -12.92 -2.69
CA ALA A 47 4.48 -12.76 -1.80
C ALA A 47 4.86 -12.92 -0.33
N ASP A 48 5.70 -13.90 0.00
CA ASP A 48 6.20 -14.10 1.36
C ASP A 48 7.15 -12.99 1.80
N ALA A 49 8.02 -12.51 0.91
CA ALA A 49 8.88 -11.36 1.17
C ALA A 49 8.05 -10.10 1.47
N ALA A 50 7.03 -9.82 0.66
CA ALA A 50 6.14 -8.68 0.85
C ALA A 50 5.35 -8.77 2.18
N LEU A 51 4.85 -9.97 2.52
CA LEU A 51 4.17 -10.18 3.80
C LEU A 51 5.10 -10.02 5.00
N ARG A 52 6.35 -10.47 4.91
CA ARG A 52 7.36 -10.28 5.97
C ARG A 52 7.75 -8.82 6.14
N LEU A 53 7.98 -8.09 5.05
CA LEU A 53 8.25 -6.65 5.08
C LEU A 53 7.09 -5.87 5.69
N SER A 54 5.86 -6.18 5.27
CA SER A 54 4.66 -5.56 5.85
C SER A 54 4.50 -5.86 7.35
N GLU A 55 4.90 -7.05 7.82
CA GLU A 55 4.87 -7.38 9.26
C GLU A 55 5.97 -6.64 10.03
N ALA A 56 7.15 -6.46 9.43
CA ALA A 56 8.24 -5.69 10.03
C ALA A 56 7.85 -4.22 10.22
N GLN A 57 7.21 -3.61 9.22
CA GLN A 57 6.69 -2.24 9.28
C GLN A 57 5.45 -2.11 10.19
N ARG A 58 4.82 -3.22 10.59
CA ARG A 58 3.64 -3.20 11.47
C ARG A 58 3.96 -2.73 12.88
N ARG A 59 5.23 -2.82 13.32
CA ARG A 59 5.69 -2.26 14.60
C ARG A 59 5.47 -0.74 14.67
N ASP A 60 5.43 -0.06 13.53
CA ASP A 60 5.23 1.37 13.43
C ASP A 60 3.73 1.78 13.43
N ASN A 61 2.79 0.85 13.65
CA ASN A 61 1.34 1.10 13.80
C ASN A 61 0.67 1.78 12.59
N SER A 62 1.07 1.41 11.38
CA SER A 62 0.42 1.96 10.18
C SER A 62 -0.92 1.31 9.87
N MET A 63 -2.00 2.09 9.92
CA MET A 63 -3.36 1.67 9.48
C MET A 63 -3.40 1.22 8.01
N ALA A 64 -2.44 1.63 7.18
CA ALA A 64 -2.35 1.20 5.78
C ALA A 64 -2.07 -0.30 5.66
N ILE A 65 -1.24 -0.86 6.55
CA ILE A 65 -0.83 -2.28 6.53
C ILE A 65 -2.03 -3.22 6.69
N ASP A 66 -2.94 -2.90 7.61
CA ASP A 66 -4.13 -3.73 7.82
C ASP A 66 -5.09 -3.71 6.61
N ARG A 67 -5.01 -2.70 5.73
CA ARG A 67 -5.81 -2.59 4.51
C ARG A 67 -5.25 -3.43 3.36
N PHE A 68 -3.94 -3.33 3.08
CA PHE A 68 -3.36 -3.99 1.91
C PHE A 68 -2.88 -5.43 2.16
N ARG A 69 -2.49 -5.77 3.40
CA ARG A 69 -1.99 -7.11 3.74
C ARG A 69 -2.96 -8.26 3.43
N PRO A 70 -4.28 -8.18 3.72
CA PRO A 70 -5.22 -9.23 3.33
C PRO A 70 -5.31 -9.39 1.81
N LYS A 71 -5.11 -8.32 1.03
CA LYS A 71 -5.09 -8.38 -0.45
C LYS A 71 -3.86 -9.14 -0.96
N ILE A 72 -2.67 -8.92 -0.38
CA ILE A 72 -1.47 -9.71 -0.71
C ILE A 72 -1.67 -11.19 -0.35
N ARG A 73 -2.31 -11.50 0.78
CA ARG A 73 -2.65 -12.91 1.14
C ARG A 73 -3.64 -13.54 0.16
N ALA A 74 -4.65 -12.79 -0.28
CA ALA A 74 -5.59 -13.24 -1.30
C ALA A 74 -4.88 -13.50 -2.64
N ALA A 75 -3.98 -12.59 -3.04
CA ALA A 75 -3.15 -12.76 -4.24
C ALA A 75 -2.27 -14.01 -4.15
N LYS A 76 -1.60 -14.25 -3.02
CA LYS A 76 -0.82 -15.46 -2.76
C LYS A 76 -1.68 -16.73 -2.89
N LYS A 77 -2.89 -16.71 -2.35
CA LYS A 77 -3.83 -17.84 -2.44
C LYS A 77 -4.29 -18.10 -3.87
N ALA A 78 -4.64 -17.05 -4.61
CA ALA A 78 -5.00 -17.14 -6.03
C ALA A 78 -3.84 -17.71 -6.87
N ALA A 79 -2.62 -17.20 -6.67
CA ALA A 79 -1.44 -17.73 -7.35
C ALA A 79 -1.13 -19.18 -6.97
N LYS A 80 -1.38 -19.62 -5.72
CA LYS A 80 -1.28 -21.04 -5.34
C LYS A 80 -2.25 -21.94 -6.11
N ASN A 81 -3.41 -21.43 -6.48
CA ASN A 81 -4.39 -22.15 -7.28
C ASN A 81 -4.12 -22.10 -8.79
N GLY A 82 -3.09 -21.35 -9.22
CA GLY A 82 -2.80 -21.09 -10.64
C GLY A 82 -3.61 -19.93 -11.23
N ASP A 83 -4.40 -19.23 -10.43
CA ASP A 83 -5.22 -18.09 -10.86
C ASP A 83 -4.42 -16.79 -10.84
N PHE A 84 -3.46 -16.67 -11.76
CA PHE A 84 -2.60 -15.48 -11.87
C PHE A 84 -3.37 -14.20 -12.20
N THR A 85 -4.46 -14.29 -12.98
CA THR A 85 -5.31 -13.14 -13.31
C THR A 85 -5.94 -12.52 -12.06
N ASN A 86 -6.51 -13.34 -11.18
CA ASN A 86 -7.08 -12.88 -9.92
C ASN A 86 -5.98 -12.40 -8.97
N ALA A 87 -4.82 -13.05 -8.99
CA ALA A 87 -3.67 -12.63 -8.19
C ALA A 87 -3.19 -11.22 -8.57
N ILE A 88 -3.09 -10.92 -9.87
CA ILE A 88 -2.74 -9.58 -10.38
C ILE A 88 -3.79 -8.56 -9.96
N SER A 89 -5.10 -8.85 -10.15
CA SER A 89 -6.17 -7.94 -9.73
C SER A 89 -6.07 -7.55 -8.26
N HIS A 90 -5.82 -8.52 -7.38
CA HIS A 90 -5.65 -8.26 -5.95
C HIS A 90 -4.42 -7.41 -5.63
N LEU A 91 -3.32 -7.55 -6.38
CA LEU A 91 -2.12 -6.73 -6.21
C LEU A 91 -2.34 -5.30 -6.72
N GLU A 92 -3.03 -5.13 -7.85
CA GLU A 92 -3.37 -3.81 -8.38
C GLU A 92 -4.31 -3.05 -7.44
N GLU A 93 -5.23 -3.74 -6.76
CA GLU A 93 -6.06 -3.16 -5.70
C GLU A 93 -5.27 -2.85 -4.43
N ALA A 94 -4.17 -3.56 -4.15
CA ALA A 94 -3.34 -3.35 -2.95
C ALA A 94 -2.42 -2.12 -3.08
N LYS A 95 -1.88 -1.86 -4.27
CA LYS A 95 -0.97 -0.72 -4.53
C LYS A 95 -1.54 0.66 -4.15
N PRO A 96 -2.79 1.04 -4.48
CA PRO A 96 -3.35 2.33 -4.06
C PRO A 96 -3.60 2.41 -2.56
N LEU A 97 -3.75 1.28 -1.86
CA LEU A 97 -3.88 1.25 -0.40
C LEU A 97 -2.55 1.48 0.33
N MET A 98 -1.43 1.22 -0.36
CA MET A 98 -0.06 1.47 0.13
C MET A 98 0.41 2.89 -0.15
N LYS A 99 -0.11 3.55 -1.20
CA LYS A 99 0.16 4.96 -1.44
C LYS A 99 -0.63 5.77 -0.41
N ALA A 100 0.06 6.61 0.36
CA ALA A 100 -0.61 7.65 1.13
C ALA A 100 -1.59 8.38 0.20
N ALA A 101 -2.84 8.51 0.62
CA ALA A 101 -3.84 9.20 -0.16
C ALA A 101 -3.23 10.55 -0.60
N PRO A 102 -3.22 10.89 -1.90
CA PRO A 102 -2.85 12.25 -2.26
C PRO A 102 -3.78 13.14 -1.45
N THR A 103 -3.20 14.04 -0.66
CA THR A 103 -3.95 15.08 0.02
C THR A 103 -4.54 15.95 -1.08
N SER A 104 -5.68 15.53 -1.63
CA SER A 104 -6.53 16.37 -2.47
C SER A 104 -7.21 17.34 -1.52
N TRP A 105 -6.44 18.33 -1.08
CA TRP A 105 -7.02 19.58 -0.64
C TRP A 105 -7.52 20.25 -1.93
N ASP A 106 -8.77 19.95 -2.31
CA ASP A 106 -9.52 20.73 -3.27
C ASP A 106 -9.82 22.09 -2.62
N GLY A 107 -8.79 22.93 -2.58
CA GLY A 107 -8.87 24.33 -2.26
C GLY A 107 -9.29 25.07 -3.52
N GLY A 108 -10.55 24.93 -3.90
CA GLY A 108 -11.19 25.74 -4.92
C GLY A 108 -11.95 26.89 -4.26
N SER A 109 -11.52 28.11 -4.57
CA SER A 109 -11.87 29.42 -3.99
C SER A 109 -13.35 29.76 -3.84
#